data_AF-A0A7W8JZC4-F1
#
_entry.id   AF-A0A7W8JZC4-F1
#
_cell.length_a   1.000
_cell.length_b   1.000
_cell.length_c   1.000
_cell.angle_alpha   90.00
_cell.angle_beta   90.00
_cell.angle_gamma   90.00
#
_symmetry.space_group_name_H-M   'P 1'
#
loop_
_entity.id
_entity.type
_entity.pdbx_description
1 polymer ?
#
loop_
_entity_poly.entity_id
_entity_poly.type
_entity_poly.pdbx_seq_one_letter_code
_entity_poly.pdbx_strand_id
1 'polypeptide(L)'
;MGSFDYIAELRTAVLADHITWDAVLDRIHGSAPWQKADWKKRRALLIEASCGQCGSTEGPMVLQHTWHPDLFSETCEQIKRELLTTTDLLERFPYPSAPPAFDPSAAPAQPSTPRNSCPRCGSINDKQRKDGSWACNYHSYGRPCGHVFEQPVVIQYQKFDSEARWLSHLESKYRWAHTQRLRAWHEQIMGECRMVILKRAALIALDQHERYVSLRAEDVVTRCKRCAFKEDKGFLRSYQAGLLQERVRKARGGA
;
A
#
# COMPACT_ATOMS: atom_id res chain seq x y z
N MET A 1 -12.21 35.55 18.45
CA MET A 1 -11.24 34.53 17.98
C MET A 1 -12.01 33.25 17.73
N GLY A 2 -11.99 32.78 16.49
CA GLY A 2 -12.81 31.65 16.05
C GLY A 2 -12.24 30.33 16.55
N SER A 3 -13.08 29.30 16.64
CA SER A 3 -12.74 27.92 17.04
C SER A 3 -11.56 27.27 16.29
N PHE A 4 -11.16 27.85 15.16
CA PHE A 4 -10.28 27.26 14.15
C PHE A 4 -9.06 28.13 13.82
N ASP A 5 -8.77 29.16 14.59
CA ASP A 5 -7.62 30.06 14.37
C ASP A 5 -6.29 29.25 14.31
N TYR A 6 -6.20 28.13 15.04
CA TYR A 6 -5.05 27.22 15.01
C TYR A 6 -4.80 26.58 13.62
N ILE A 7 -5.82 26.39 12.77
CA ILE A 7 -5.64 25.82 11.44
C ILE A 7 -4.89 26.82 10.55
N ALA A 8 -5.25 28.11 10.64
CA ALA A 8 -4.55 29.18 9.94
C ALA A 8 -3.10 29.32 10.42
N GLU A 9 -2.86 29.20 11.73
CA GLU A 9 -1.50 29.18 12.30
C GLU A 9 -0.68 28.00 11.76
N LEU A 10 -1.25 26.79 11.73
CA LEU A 10 -0.59 25.61 11.17
C LEU A 10 -0.30 25.80 9.68
N ARG A 11 -1.24 26.35 8.91
CA ARG A 11 -1.06 26.63 7.48
C ARG A 11 0.13 27.58 7.25
N THR A 12 0.19 28.68 8.01
CA THR A 12 1.32 29.63 7.96
C THR A 12 2.63 28.95 8.35
N ALA A 13 2.64 28.13 9.40
CA ALA A 13 3.83 27.40 9.84
C ALA A 13 4.32 26.38 8.80
N VAL A 14 3.41 25.69 8.10
CA VAL A 14 3.78 24.76 7.00
C VAL A 14 4.38 25.54 5.84
N LEU A 15 3.77 26.65 5.44
CA LEU A 15 4.26 27.47 4.34
C LEU A 15 5.67 28.01 4.64
N ALA A 16 5.93 28.41 5.89
CA ALA A 16 7.22 28.88 6.38
C ALA A 16 8.22 27.77 6.73
N ASP A 17 7.87 26.49 6.51
CA ASP A 17 8.71 25.33 6.87
C ASP A 17 9.10 25.26 8.37
N HIS A 18 8.30 25.88 9.23
CA HIS A 18 8.48 25.88 10.68
C HIS A 18 7.88 24.64 11.36
N ILE A 19 7.07 23.86 10.65
CA ILE A 19 6.47 22.61 11.13
C ILE A 19 6.53 21.55 10.04
N THR A 20 6.79 20.32 10.45
CA THR A 20 6.80 19.17 9.55
C THR A 20 5.38 18.65 9.29
N TRP A 21 5.19 17.97 8.16
CA TRP A 21 3.89 17.38 7.79
C TRP A 21 3.37 16.39 8.85
N ASP A 22 4.24 15.62 9.49
CA ASP A 22 3.83 14.61 10.49
C ASP A 22 3.36 15.27 11.78
N ALA A 23 3.96 16.40 12.16
CA ALA A 23 3.52 17.21 13.29
C ALA A 23 2.16 17.88 12.99
N VAL A 24 1.90 18.28 11.74
CA VAL A 24 0.56 18.75 11.32
C VAL A 24 -0.48 17.65 11.52
N LEU A 25 -0.19 16.43 11.02
CA LEU A 25 -1.10 15.29 11.16
C LEU A 25 -1.38 14.96 12.63
N ASP A 26 -0.37 14.98 13.48
CA ASP A 26 -0.54 14.76 14.92
C ASP A 26 -1.41 15.83 15.57
N ARG A 27 -1.29 17.10 15.15
CA ARG A 27 -2.13 18.19 15.67
C ARG A 27 -3.59 18.04 15.24
N ILE A 28 -3.86 17.73 13.97
CA ILE A 28 -5.25 17.61 13.49
C ILE A 28 -5.92 16.34 14.05
N HIS A 29 -5.22 15.20 14.09
CA HIS A 29 -5.76 13.94 14.62
C HIS A 29 -5.80 13.89 16.15
N GLY A 30 -4.88 14.59 16.83
CA GLY A 30 -4.85 14.71 18.28
C GLY A 30 -5.84 15.74 18.82
N SER A 31 -6.26 16.70 17.99
CA SER A 31 -7.41 17.55 18.32
C SER A 31 -8.67 16.69 18.25
N ALA A 32 -9.53 16.77 19.26
CA ALA A 32 -10.87 16.21 19.23
C ALA A 32 -11.87 17.37 19.11
N PRO A 33 -12.12 17.92 17.90
CA PRO A 33 -12.94 19.11 17.74
C PRO A 33 -14.34 18.92 18.31
N TRP A 34 -14.88 17.70 18.23
CA TRP A 34 -16.17 17.32 18.79
C TRP A 34 -16.27 17.41 20.31
N GLN A 35 -15.14 17.48 21.02
CA GLN A 35 -15.12 17.69 22.47
C GLN A 35 -15.26 19.17 22.84
N LYS A 36 -14.90 20.10 21.94
CA LYS A 36 -14.94 21.55 22.19
C LYS A 36 -16.38 22.07 22.30
N ALA A 37 -16.58 23.02 23.22
CA ALA A 37 -17.91 23.53 23.56
C ALA A 37 -18.59 24.28 22.39
N ASP A 38 -17.83 25.06 21.64
CA ASP A 38 -18.28 25.78 20.44
C ASP A 38 -18.70 24.85 19.30
N TRP A 39 -17.99 23.75 19.08
CA TRP A 39 -18.36 22.73 18.13
C TRP A 39 -19.66 22.03 18.56
N LYS A 40 -19.78 21.65 19.84
CA LYS A 40 -21.02 21.08 20.39
C LYS A 40 -22.22 22.02 20.23
N LYS A 41 -22.03 23.32 20.46
CA LYS A 41 -23.06 24.35 20.24
C LYS A 41 -23.48 24.42 18.77
N ARG A 42 -22.53 24.52 17.83
CA ARG A 42 -22.84 24.52 16.38
C ARG A 42 -23.57 23.25 15.96
N ARG A 43 -23.08 22.08 16.41
CA ARG A 43 -23.74 20.80 16.13
C ARG A 43 -25.18 20.78 16.62
N ALA A 44 -25.46 21.29 17.81
CA ALA A 44 -26.82 21.33 18.35
C ALA A 44 -27.77 22.21 17.52
N LEU A 45 -27.26 23.30 16.93
CA LEU A 45 -28.05 24.19 16.06
C LEU A 45 -28.38 23.57 14.70
N LEU A 46 -27.57 22.63 14.21
CA LEU A 46 -27.73 21.99 12.90
C LEU A 46 -28.56 20.71 12.96
N ILE A 47 -28.80 20.15 14.15
CA ILE A 47 -29.63 18.95 14.30
C ILE A 47 -31.10 19.33 14.17
N GLU A 48 -31.76 18.74 13.20
CA GLU A 48 -33.18 18.91 12.94
C GLU A 48 -34.04 17.95 13.78
N ALA A 49 -35.36 18.18 13.75
CA ALA A 49 -36.33 17.37 14.49
C ALA A 49 -36.59 15.98 13.87
N SER A 50 -36.27 15.80 12.58
CA SER A 50 -36.54 14.56 11.85
C SER A 50 -35.31 14.05 11.11
N CYS A 51 -35.26 12.73 10.90
CA CYS A 51 -34.24 12.09 10.11
C CYS A 51 -34.40 12.43 8.62
N GLY A 52 -33.38 13.03 8.01
CA GLY A 52 -33.37 13.35 6.57
C GLY A 52 -33.33 12.14 5.64
N GLN A 53 -33.26 10.90 6.15
CA GLN A 53 -33.27 9.67 5.35
C GLN A 53 -34.61 8.93 5.39
N CYS A 54 -35.22 8.83 6.57
CA CYS A 54 -36.45 8.04 6.76
C CYS A 54 -37.64 8.86 7.29
N GLY A 55 -37.48 10.17 7.51
CA GLY A 55 -38.52 11.06 8.02
C GLY A 55 -38.89 10.82 9.48
N SER A 56 -38.33 9.81 10.15
CA SER A 56 -38.64 9.50 11.55
C SER A 56 -38.33 10.70 12.45
N THR A 57 -39.23 10.97 13.39
CA THR A 57 -39.05 11.90 14.52
C THR A 57 -38.69 11.16 15.82
N GLU A 58 -38.55 9.83 15.76
CA GLU A 58 -38.19 9.00 16.91
C GLU A 58 -36.70 9.19 17.23
N GLY A 59 -36.45 9.86 18.36
CA GLY A 59 -35.12 10.26 18.77
C GLY A 59 -34.25 9.13 19.33
N PRO A 60 -32.96 9.42 19.62
CA PRO A 60 -32.31 10.72 19.39
C PRO A 60 -31.82 10.89 17.94
N MET A 61 -31.90 12.13 17.44
CA MET A 61 -31.29 12.55 16.19
C MET A 61 -29.80 12.84 16.39
N VAL A 62 -29.00 12.56 15.37
CA VAL A 62 -27.57 12.82 15.32
C VAL A 62 -27.23 13.58 14.04
N LEU A 63 -26.29 14.52 14.15
CA LEU A 63 -25.65 15.10 12.98
C LEU A 63 -24.62 14.12 12.45
N GLN A 64 -24.80 13.68 11.21
CA GLN A 64 -23.95 12.73 10.50
C GLN A 64 -23.17 13.49 9.42
N HIS A 65 -21.87 13.24 9.29
CA HIS A 65 -21.08 13.73 8.17
C HIS A 65 -21.35 12.90 6.91
N THR A 66 -21.63 13.58 5.80
CA THR A 66 -21.81 12.97 4.47
C THR A 66 -20.52 12.97 3.66
N TRP A 67 -19.53 13.78 4.07
CA TRP A 67 -18.20 13.88 3.48
C TRP A 67 -17.12 13.63 4.53
N HIS A 68 -16.01 13.01 4.10
CA HIS A 68 -14.86 12.71 4.95
C HIS A 68 -13.56 13.15 4.27
N PRO A 69 -12.55 13.60 5.04
CA PRO A 69 -11.20 13.83 4.53
C PRO A 69 -10.63 12.57 3.86
N ASP A 70 -9.85 12.77 2.81
CA ASP A 70 -9.10 11.69 2.17
C ASP A 70 -8.01 11.18 3.13
N LEU A 71 -7.54 9.96 2.90
CA LEU A 71 -6.35 9.49 3.59
C LEU A 71 -5.14 10.31 3.11
N PHE A 72 -4.22 10.66 4.03
CA PHE A 72 -3.05 11.46 3.69
C PHE A 72 -2.22 10.79 2.57
N SER A 73 -2.11 9.47 2.62
CA SER A 73 -1.44 8.66 1.60
C SER A 73 -2.14 8.70 0.23
N GLU A 74 -3.47 8.82 0.19
CA GLU A 74 -4.23 8.99 -1.06
C GLU A 74 -3.95 10.37 -1.66
N THR A 75 -3.90 11.41 -0.83
CA THR A 75 -3.51 12.76 -1.24
C THR A 75 -2.08 12.80 -1.78
N CYS A 76 -1.13 12.14 -1.10
CA CYS A 76 0.25 12.02 -1.58
C CYS A 76 0.33 11.33 -2.95
N GLU A 77 -0.40 10.23 -3.15
CA GLU A 77 -0.42 9.52 -4.43
C GLU A 77 -1.09 10.35 -5.54
N GLN A 78 -2.10 11.15 -5.23
CA GLN A 78 -2.66 12.11 -6.20
C GLN A 78 -1.62 13.16 -6.61
N ILE A 79 -0.98 13.84 -5.66
CA ILE A 79 0.02 14.87 -5.95
C ILE A 79 1.19 14.29 -6.74
N LYS A 80 1.63 13.09 -6.38
CA LYS A 80 2.67 12.35 -7.10
C LYS A 80 2.27 12.10 -8.55
N ARG A 81 1.04 11.66 -8.84
CA ARG A 81 0.55 11.51 -10.22
C ARG A 81 0.55 12.82 -10.97
N GLU A 82 0.15 13.92 -10.35
CA GLU A 82 0.19 15.25 -10.96
C GLU A 82 1.63 15.66 -11.31
N LEU A 83 2.56 15.51 -10.38
CA LEU A 83 3.97 15.85 -10.61
C LEU A 83 4.58 15.03 -11.74
N LEU A 84 4.28 13.72 -11.82
CA LEU A 84 4.74 12.84 -12.88
C LEU A 84 4.18 13.16 -14.28
N THR A 85 3.20 14.07 -14.39
CA THR A 85 2.70 14.57 -15.67
C THR A 85 3.32 15.90 -16.11
N THR A 86 4.17 16.51 -15.27
CA THR A 86 4.83 17.78 -15.60
C THR A 86 6.04 17.59 -16.49
N THR A 87 6.18 18.45 -17.50
CA THR A 87 7.27 18.37 -18.48
C THR A 87 8.65 18.55 -17.84
N ASP A 88 8.82 19.47 -16.89
CA ASP A 88 10.10 19.72 -16.20
C ASP A 88 10.65 18.46 -15.50
N LEU A 89 9.81 17.74 -14.76
CA LEU A 89 10.24 16.53 -14.07
C LEU A 89 10.58 15.40 -15.04
N LEU A 90 9.83 15.26 -16.13
CA LEU A 90 10.10 14.24 -17.15
C LEU A 90 11.34 14.58 -18.00
N GLU A 91 11.65 15.86 -18.19
CA GLU A 91 12.90 16.30 -18.85
C GLU A 91 14.12 16.03 -17.96
N ARG A 92 14.01 16.31 -16.66
CA ARG A 92 15.09 16.08 -15.68
C ARG A 92 15.29 14.60 -15.35
N PHE A 93 14.19 13.84 -15.29
CA PHE A 93 14.17 12.42 -14.96
C PHE A 93 13.38 11.64 -16.01
N PRO A 94 13.97 11.43 -17.21
CA PRO A 94 13.28 10.76 -18.31
C PRO A 94 12.88 9.34 -17.92
N TYR A 95 11.66 8.96 -18.32
CA TYR A 95 11.14 7.64 -18.07
C TYR A 95 12.07 6.58 -18.69
N PRO A 96 12.43 5.49 -17.99
CA PRO A 96 13.29 4.46 -18.55
C PRO A 96 12.65 3.87 -19.81
N SER A 97 13.43 3.77 -20.90
CA SER A 97 12.95 3.15 -22.12
C SER A 97 12.53 1.70 -21.87
N ALA A 98 11.43 1.29 -22.50
CA ALA A 98 11.01 -0.10 -22.47
C ALA A 98 12.14 -0.97 -23.03
N PRO A 99 12.42 -2.13 -22.42
CA PRO A 99 13.43 -3.02 -22.94
C PRO A 99 12.91 -3.61 -24.27
N PRO A 100 13.78 -4.03 -25.20
CA PRO A 100 13.32 -4.76 -26.38
C PRO A 100 12.55 -6.02 -25.96
N ALA A 101 11.72 -6.54 -26.86
CA ALA A 101 11.03 -7.80 -26.60
C ALA A 101 12.03 -8.91 -26.27
N PHE A 102 11.69 -9.77 -25.31
CA PHE A 102 12.50 -10.95 -25.03
C PHE A 102 12.51 -11.85 -26.28
N ASP A 103 13.69 -12.19 -26.79
CA ASP A 103 13.87 -13.08 -27.93
C ASP A 103 14.21 -14.50 -27.43
N PRO A 104 13.28 -15.46 -27.53
CA PRO A 104 13.53 -16.83 -27.12
C PRO A 104 14.62 -17.53 -27.95
N SER A 105 14.88 -17.09 -29.18
CA SER A 105 15.87 -17.71 -30.07
C SER A 105 17.31 -17.38 -29.66
N ALA A 106 17.51 -16.25 -28.96
CA ALA A 106 18.78 -15.85 -28.38
C ALA A 106 19.00 -16.42 -26.96
N ALA A 107 18.03 -17.17 -26.42
CA ALA A 107 18.13 -17.73 -25.08
C ALA A 107 19.19 -18.84 -25.02
N PRO A 108 20.10 -18.85 -24.03
CA PRO A 108 21.04 -19.95 -23.88
C PRO A 108 20.30 -21.24 -23.52
N ALA A 109 20.86 -22.38 -23.93
CA ALA A 109 20.36 -23.68 -23.50
C ALA A 109 20.35 -23.78 -21.96
N GLN A 110 19.39 -24.53 -21.41
CA GLN A 110 19.33 -24.73 -19.97
C GLN A 110 20.62 -25.42 -19.48
N PRO A 111 21.30 -24.87 -18.46
CA PRO A 111 22.51 -25.49 -17.93
C PRO A 111 22.17 -26.86 -17.35
N SER A 112 23.00 -27.84 -17.70
CA SER A 112 23.01 -29.16 -17.08
C SER A 112 24.13 -29.23 -16.05
N THR A 113 23.85 -29.83 -14.90
CA THR A 113 24.86 -30.08 -13.87
C THR A 113 24.88 -31.55 -13.49
N PRO A 114 26.05 -32.19 -13.35
CA PRO A 114 26.11 -33.55 -12.85
C PRO A 114 25.59 -33.58 -11.41
N ARG A 115 24.62 -34.46 -11.15
CA ARG A 115 24.04 -34.67 -9.81
C ARG A 115 23.94 -36.16 -9.53
N ASN A 116 24.19 -36.52 -8.28
CA ASN A 116 23.85 -37.82 -7.75
C ASN A 116 22.33 -38.02 -7.81
N SER A 117 21.93 -39.25 -8.10
CA SER A 117 20.54 -39.64 -8.11
C SER A 117 20.38 -41.10 -7.71
N CYS A 118 19.17 -41.42 -7.28
CA CYS A 118 18.79 -42.76 -6.89
C CYS A 118 18.83 -43.71 -8.10
N PRO A 119 19.60 -44.82 -8.05
CA PRO A 119 19.69 -45.79 -9.15
C PRO A 119 18.35 -46.45 -9.48
N ARG A 120 17.41 -46.46 -8.53
CA ARG A 120 16.08 -47.08 -8.71
C ARG A 120 15.06 -46.17 -9.39
N CYS A 121 15.05 -44.88 -9.08
CA CYS A 121 13.98 -43.97 -9.54
C CYS A 121 14.48 -42.69 -10.23
N GLY A 122 15.80 -42.49 -10.35
CA GLY A 122 16.41 -41.32 -10.98
C GLY A 122 16.24 -40.01 -10.20
N SER A 123 15.64 -40.03 -9.01
CA SER A 123 15.45 -38.81 -8.22
C SER A 123 16.77 -38.30 -7.65
N ILE A 124 16.99 -36.99 -7.76
CA ILE A 124 18.11 -36.26 -7.13
C ILE A 124 17.91 -35.98 -5.64
N ASN A 125 16.77 -36.40 -5.07
CA ASN A 125 16.51 -36.25 -3.65
C ASN A 125 17.10 -37.45 -2.88
N ASP A 126 18.42 -37.49 -2.80
CA ASP A 126 19.18 -38.49 -2.07
C ASP A 126 19.95 -37.89 -0.89
N LYS A 127 20.36 -38.73 0.05
CA LYS A 127 21.11 -38.34 1.23
C LYS A 127 22.15 -39.39 1.56
N GLN A 128 23.40 -38.97 1.71
CA GLN A 128 24.45 -39.81 2.27
C GLN A 128 24.27 -39.96 3.79
N ARG A 129 24.32 -41.21 4.26
CA ARG A 129 24.20 -41.60 5.67
C ARG A 129 25.59 -41.67 6.31
N LYS A 130 25.62 -41.76 7.65
CA LYS A 130 26.86 -41.79 8.43
C LYS A 130 27.72 -43.03 8.17
N ASP A 131 27.11 -44.13 7.76
CA ASP A 131 27.76 -45.39 7.40
C ASP A 131 28.31 -45.39 5.96
N GLY A 132 28.22 -44.26 5.25
CA GLY A 132 28.66 -44.12 3.86
C GLY A 132 27.62 -44.52 2.82
N SER A 133 26.55 -45.23 3.21
CA SER A 133 25.45 -45.61 2.31
C SER A 133 24.59 -44.40 1.93
N TRP A 134 23.87 -44.50 0.82
CA TRP A 134 22.94 -43.48 0.33
C TRP A 134 21.50 -43.94 0.48
N ALA A 135 20.59 -43.01 0.73
CA ALA A 135 19.15 -43.28 0.78
C ALA A 135 18.36 -42.27 -0.04
N CYS A 136 17.37 -42.75 -0.81
CA CYS A 136 16.48 -41.90 -1.58
C CYS A 136 15.27 -41.44 -0.75
N ASN A 137 15.08 -40.12 -0.67
CA ASN A 137 13.99 -39.44 0.03
C ASN A 137 12.86 -38.98 -0.91
N TYR A 138 12.83 -39.46 -2.15
CA TYR A 138 11.78 -39.08 -3.09
C TYR A 138 10.43 -39.69 -2.71
N HIS A 139 9.36 -38.90 -2.83
CA HIS A 139 7.98 -39.34 -2.65
C HIS A 139 7.21 -39.16 -3.96
N SER A 140 6.61 -40.24 -4.45
CA SER A 140 5.69 -40.20 -5.60
C SER A 140 4.36 -40.79 -5.18
N TYR A 141 3.27 -40.05 -5.43
CA TYR A 141 1.90 -40.47 -5.09
C TYR A 141 1.75 -41.00 -3.65
N GLY A 142 2.39 -40.32 -2.68
CA GLY A 142 2.34 -40.68 -1.26
C GLY A 142 3.19 -41.89 -0.85
N ARG A 143 3.92 -42.55 -1.75
CA ARG A 143 4.84 -43.64 -1.43
C ARG A 143 6.31 -43.18 -1.48
N PRO A 144 7.10 -43.39 -0.41
CA PRO A 144 8.53 -43.11 -0.45
C PRO A 144 9.24 -44.12 -1.35
N CYS A 145 10.25 -43.67 -2.10
CA CYS A 145 11.17 -44.57 -2.78
C CYS A 145 11.95 -45.43 -1.76
N GLY A 146 12.53 -44.77 -0.74
CA GLY A 146 13.20 -45.41 0.39
C GLY A 146 14.38 -46.31 0.04
N HIS A 147 14.82 -46.33 -1.22
CA HIS A 147 15.88 -47.22 -1.67
C HIS A 147 17.21 -46.83 -1.03
N VAL A 148 17.90 -47.81 -0.43
CA VAL A 148 19.24 -47.68 0.13
C VAL A 148 20.23 -48.34 -0.83
N PHE A 149 21.33 -47.66 -1.13
CA PHE A 149 22.31 -48.07 -2.13
C PHE A 149 23.72 -47.57 -1.75
N GLU A 150 24.76 -48.22 -2.28
CA GLU A 150 26.15 -47.87 -1.95
C GLU A 150 26.69 -46.72 -2.80
N GLN A 151 26.37 -46.71 -4.10
CA GLN A 151 26.84 -45.70 -5.04
C GLN A 151 25.66 -45.08 -5.80
N PRO A 152 25.49 -43.75 -5.78
CA PRO A 152 24.50 -43.07 -6.60
C PRO A 152 24.87 -43.16 -8.09
N VAL A 153 23.88 -43.06 -8.95
CA VAL A 153 24.11 -42.84 -10.39
C VAL A 153 24.18 -41.35 -10.67
N VAL A 154 25.17 -40.93 -11.46
CA VAL A 154 25.33 -39.53 -11.84
C VAL A 154 24.48 -39.26 -13.07
N ILE A 155 23.54 -38.32 -12.96
CA ILE A 155 22.72 -37.84 -14.07
C ILE A 155 23.07 -36.40 -14.44
N GLN A 156 22.77 -36.05 -15.69
CA GLN A 156 22.82 -34.67 -16.18
C GLN A 156 21.53 -33.95 -15.76
N TYR A 157 21.56 -33.30 -14.60
CA TYR A 157 20.39 -32.66 -14.03
C TYR A 157 20.14 -31.28 -14.61
N GLN A 158 18.91 -31.11 -15.05
CA GLN A 158 18.33 -29.91 -15.60
C GLN A 158 17.25 -29.40 -14.63
N LYS A 159 17.37 -28.14 -14.18
CA LYS A 159 16.51 -27.60 -13.11
C LYS A 159 15.04 -27.54 -13.50
N PHE A 160 14.74 -27.13 -14.72
CA PHE A 160 13.39 -27.11 -15.24
C PHE A 160 13.18 -28.35 -16.10
N ASP A 161 12.00 -28.93 -15.96
CA ASP A 161 11.55 -30.16 -16.63
C ASP A 161 11.12 -29.93 -18.08
N SER A 162 11.07 -28.67 -18.54
CA SER A 162 10.81 -28.33 -19.93
C SER A 162 11.51 -27.04 -20.36
N GLU A 163 11.80 -26.94 -21.65
CA GLU A 163 12.34 -25.74 -22.29
C GLU A 163 11.40 -24.54 -22.12
N ALA A 164 10.08 -24.75 -22.19
CA ALA A 164 9.09 -23.69 -21.98
C ALA A 164 9.21 -23.03 -20.59
N ARG A 165 9.43 -23.81 -19.52
CA ARG A 165 9.61 -23.27 -18.17
C ARG A 165 10.96 -22.57 -18.00
N TRP A 166 12.00 -23.06 -18.66
CA TRP A 166 13.29 -22.38 -18.72
C TRP A 166 13.18 -21.01 -19.37
N LEU A 167 12.55 -20.94 -20.55
CA LEU A 167 12.33 -19.69 -21.27
C LEU A 167 11.48 -18.70 -20.46
N SER A 168 10.42 -19.16 -19.80
CA SER A 168 9.62 -18.31 -18.91
C SER A 168 10.41 -17.75 -17.71
N HIS A 169 11.31 -18.56 -17.14
CA HIS A 169 12.21 -18.11 -16.08
C HIS A 169 13.22 -17.06 -16.58
N LEU A 170 13.79 -17.27 -17.78
CA LEU A 170 14.68 -16.29 -18.42
C LEU A 170 13.96 -14.98 -18.73
N GLU A 171 12.76 -15.05 -19.30
CA GLU A 171 11.92 -13.88 -19.56
C GLU A 171 11.61 -13.11 -18.28
N SER A 172 11.27 -13.83 -17.20
CA SER A 172 11.02 -13.21 -15.89
C SER A 172 12.26 -12.49 -15.35
N LYS A 173 13.45 -13.09 -15.48
CA LYS A 173 14.72 -12.44 -15.11
C LYS A 173 15.02 -11.21 -15.98
N TYR A 174 14.78 -11.31 -17.27
CA TYR A 174 14.93 -10.21 -18.22
C TYR A 174 14.04 -9.03 -17.84
N ARG A 175 12.75 -9.29 -17.60
CA ARG A 175 11.78 -8.29 -17.14
C ARG A 175 12.16 -7.72 -15.76
N TRP A 176 12.68 -8.54 -14.86
CA TRP A 176 13.09 -8.10 -13.52
C TRP A 176 14.16 -7.01 -13.57
N ALA A 177 15.14 -7.12 -14.46
CA ALA A 177 16.17 -6.08 -14.64
C ALA A 177 15.54 -4.73 -15.03
N HIS A 178 14.55 -4.74 -15.93
CA HIS A 178 13.78 -3.54 -16.25
C HIS A 178 12.95 -3.04 -15.06
N THR A 179 12.30 -3.94 -14.31
CA THR A 179 11.59 -3.57 -13.07
C THR A 179 12.53 -2.90 -12.06
N GLN A 180 13.78 -3.35 -11.92
CA GLN A 180 14.76 -2.68 -11.04
C GLN A 180 15.10 -1.27 -11.54
N ARG A 181 15.25 -1.06 -12.85
CA ARG A 181 15.47 0.28 -13.42
C ARG A 181 14.29 1.21 -13.16
N LEU A 182 13.06 0.72 -13.36
CA LEU A 182 11.85 1.48 -13.06
C LEU A 182 11.76 1.83 -11.57
N ARG A 183 12.12 0.89 -10.67
CA ARG A 183 12.16 1.14 -9.23
C ARG A 183 13.20 2.21 -8.88
N ALA A 184 14.41 2.10 -9.39
CA ALA A 184 15.47 3.08 -9.13
C ALA A 184 15.09 4.48 -9.64
N TRP A 185 14.52 4.57 -10.84
CA TRP A 185 13.97 5.81 -11.38
C TRP A 185 12.86 6.39 -10.49
N HIS A 186 11.96 5.53 -10.03
CA HIS A 186 10.87 5.93 -9.13
C HIS A 186 11.42 6.44 -7.80
N GLU A 187 12.37 5.73 -7.19
CA GLU A 187 13.05 6.14 -5.96
C GLU A 187 13.77 7.48 -6.11
N GLN A 188 14.43 7.71 -7.25
CA GLN A 188 15.11 8.97 -7.55
C GLN A 188 14.12 10.15 -7.60
N ILE A 189 13.03 10.03 -8.38
CA ILE A 189 12.00 11.08 -8.44
C ILE A 189 11.35 11.28 -7.08
N MET A 190 11.04 10.19 -6.39
CA MET A 190 10.46 10.29 -5.06
C MET A 190 11.41 11.00 -4.10
N GLY A 191 12.73 10.76 -4.16
CA GLY A 191 13.72 11.48 -3.35
C GLY A 191 13.68 12.99 -3.57
N GLU A 192 13.59 13.43 -4.83
CA GLU A 192 13.57 14.84 -5.22
C GLU A 192 12.25 15.53 -4.85
N CYS A 193 11.13 14.87 -5.12
CA CYS A 193 9.81 15.47 -4.93
C CYS A 193 9.22 15.21 -3.54
N ARG A 194 9.86 14.39 -2.69
CA ARG A 194 9.29 13.93 -1.41
C ARG A 194 8.75 15.07 -0.58
N MET A 195 9.57 16.08 -0.34
CA MET A 195 9.21 17.20 0.54
C MET A 195 8.12 18.07 -0.08
N VAL A 196 8.13 18.26 -1.40
CA VAL A 196 7.06 18.97 -2.12
C VAL A 196 5.73 18.23 -1.99
N ILE A 197 5.73 16.91 -2.19
CA ILE A 197 4.54 16.06 -2.04
C ILE A 197 3.99 16.15 -0.62
N LEU A 198 4.84 15.96 0.39
CA LEU A 198 4.43 15.95 1.79
C LEU A 198 3.93 17.32 2.26
N LYS A 199 4.58 18.41 1.84
CA LYS A 199 4.14 19.78 2.14
C LYS A 199 2.78 20.09 1.51
N ARG A 200 2.61 19.78 0.22
CA ARG A 200 1.32 19.95 -0.48
C ARG A 200 0.22 19.10 0.16
N ALA A 201 0.51 17.85 0.50
CA ALA A 201 -0.45 16.96 1.15
C ALA A 201 -0.85 17.48 2.54
N ALA A 202 0.08 18.04 3.32
CA ALA A 202 -0.21 18.62 4.63
C ALA A 202 -1.14 19.84 4.53
N LEU A 203 -0.94 20.69 3.51
CA LEU A 203 -1.83 21.83 3.26
C LEU A 203 -3.24 21.37 2.87
N ILE A 204 -3.36 20.37 1.99
CA ILE A 204 -4.67 19.80 1.63
C ILE A 204 -5.34 19.16 2.85
N ALA A 205 -4.58 18.43 3.68
CA ALA A 205 -5.10 17.84 4.90
C ALA A 205 -5.63 18.91 5.88
N LEU A 206 -4.98 20.07 5.98
CA LEU A 206 -5.48 21.20 6.78
C LEU A 206 -6.80 21.75 6.21
N ASP A 207 -6.90 21.92 4.89
CA ASP A 207 -8.12 22.43 4.24
C ASP A 207 -9.29 21.43 4.40
N GLN A 208 -9.00 20.14 4.27
CA GLN A 208 -9.96 19.06 4.48
C GLN A 208 -10.40 18.98 5.95
N HIS A 209 -9.46 19.11 6.89
CA HIS A 209 -9.77 19.16 8.32
C HIS A 209 -10.63 20.37 8.65
N GLU A 210 -10.31 21.56 8.12
CA GLU A 210 -11.11 22.78 8.28
C GLU A 210 -12.55 22.57 7.80
N ARG A 211 -12.72 22.02 6.59
CA ARG A 211 -14.03 21.64 6.05
C ARG A 211 -14.78 20.71 7.00
N TYR A 212 -14.15 19.62 7.43
CA TYR A 212 -14.76 18.62 8.30
C TYR A 212 -15.23 19.22 9.63
N VAL A 213 -14.39 20.04 10.28
CA VAL A 213 -14.72 20.63 11.58
C VAL A 213 -15.72 21.78 11.49
N SER A 214 -15.83 22.43 10.32
CA SER A 214 -16.72 23.56 10.10
C SER A 214 -18.21 23.21 10.08
N LEU A 215 -18.56 21.93 9.90
CA LEU A 215 -19.95 21.45 9.80
C LEU A 215 -20.76 22.20 8.72
N ARG A 216 -20.18 22.31 7.50
CA ARG A 216 -20.87 22.96 6.38
C ARG A 216 -22.19 22.26 6.09
N ALA A 217 -23.21 23.02 5.70
CA ALA A 217 -24.56 22.50 5.50
C ALA A 217 -24.61 21.38 4.44
N GLU A 218 -23.76 21.47 3.41
CA GLU A 218 -23.62 20.46 2.35
C GLU A 218 -22.91 19.17 2.80
N ASP A 219 -22.18 19.21 3.91
CA ASP A 219 -21.33 18.10 4.40
C ASP A 219 -21.93 17.35 5.59
N VAL A 220 -23.10 17.78 6.05
CA VAL A 220 -23.76 17.20 7.22
C VAL A 220 -25.25 17.00 6.98
N VAL A 221 -25.80 15.99 7.65
CA VAL A 221 -27.24 15.71 7.58
C VAL A 221 -27.74 15.17 8.91
N THR A 222 -28.98 15.49 9.25
CA THR A 222 -29.64 14.92 10.43
C THR A 222 -30.08 13.49 10.15
N ARG A 223 -29.69 12.55 11.01
CA ARG A 223 -30.06 11.12 10.93
C ARG A 223 -30.61 10.63 12.27
N CYS A 224 -31.52 9.66 12.25
CA CYS A 224 -31.77 8.84 13.43
C CYS A 224 -30.60 7.88 13.64
N LYS A 225 -30.42 7.39 14.89
CA LYS A 225 -29.34 6.43 15.23
C LYS A 225 -29.25 5.23 14.28
N ARG A 226 -30.39 4.69 13.85
CA ARG A 226 -30.44 3.52 12.96
C ARG A 226 -29.90 3.83 11.56
N CYS A 227 -30.23 4.99 11.01
CA CYS A 227 -29.73 5.41 9.69
C CYS A 227 -28.24 5.75 9.75
N ALA A 228 -27.81 6.51 10.76
CA ALA A 228 -26.39 6.82 10.97
C ALA A 228 -25.54 5.54 11.07
N PHE A 229 -25.96 4.57 11.89
CA PHE A 229 -25.25 3.30 12.01
C PHE A 229 -25.12 2.52 10.69
N LYS A 230 -26.15 2.55 9.83
CA LYS A 230 -26.11 1.87 8.53
C LYS A 230 -25.12 2.54 7.59
N GLU A 231 -25.08 3.88 7.56
CA GLU A 231 -24.13 4.65 6.77
C GLU A 231 -22.69 4.39 7.26
N ASP A 232 -22.46 4.46 8.57
CA ASP A 232 -21.15 4.20 9.17
C ASP A 232 -20.64 2.78 8.89
N LYS A 233 -21.50 1.76 8.91
CA LYS A 233 -21.09 0.36 8.71
C LYS A 233 -20.36 0.13 7.38
N GLY A 234 -20.74 0.86 6.33
CA GLY A 234 -20.06 0.80 5.03
C GLY A 234 -18.70 1.51 5.06
N PHE A 235 -18.64 2.68 5.69
CA PHE A 235 -17.48 3.55 5.74
C PHE A 235 -16.38 3.07 6.70
N LEU A 236 -16.75 2.60 7.90
CA LEU A 236 -15.82 2.22 8.95
C LEU A 236 -14.86 1.10 8.53
N ARG A 237 -15.27 0.21 7.62
CA ARG A 237 -14.43 -0.92 7.19
C ARG A 237 -13.26 -0.49 6.31
N SER A 238 -13.45 0.48 5.42
CA SER A 238 -12.40 0.93 4.49
C SER A 238 -11.54 2.02 5.10
N TYR A 239 -12.15 3.05 5.70
CA TYR A 239 -11.43 4.22 6.18
C TYR A 239 -10.63 3.95 7.45
N GLN A 240 -11.19 3.24 8.44
CA GLN A 240 -10.45 2.91 9.67
C GLN A 240 -9.28 1.95 9.39
N ALA A 241 -9.47 1.02 8.43
CA ALA A 241 -8.38 0.16 7.97
C ALA A 241 -7.27 1.00 7.32
N GLY A 242 -7.61 1.99 6.51
CA GLY A 242 -6.69 2.97 5.94
C GLY A 242 -5.92 3.74 7.01
N LEU A 243 -6.61 4.38 7.96
CA LEU A 243 -5.99 5.12 9.06
C LEU A 243 -5.06 4.24 9.91
N LEU A 244 -5.43 2.97 10.15
CA LEU A 244 -4.57 2.03 10.84
C LEU A 244 -3.29 1.74 10.04
N GLN A 245 -3.41 1.54 8.72
CA GLN A 245 -2.26 1.35 7.85
C GLN A 245 -1.34 2.57 7.84
N GLU A 246 -1.88 3.79 7.83
CA GLU A 246 -1.08 5.02 7.90
C GLU A 246 -0.30 5.13 9.22
N ARG A 247 -0.94 4.81 10.36
CA ARG A 247 -0.24 4.75 11.65
C ARG A 247 0.89 3.72 11.64
N VAL A 248 0.66 2.56 11.04
CA VAL A 248 1.69 1.51 10.90
C VAL A 248 2.83 1.97 9.97
N ARG A 249 2.54 2.67 8.86
CA ARG A 249 3.55 3.24 7.96
C ARG A 249 4.40 4.28 8.68
N LYS A 250 3.77 5.22 9.40
CA LYS A 250 4.45 6.22 10.23
C LYS A 250 5.38 5.56 11.26
N ALA A 251 4.92 4.54 11.96
CA ALA A 251 5.73 3.81 12.94
C ALA A 251 6.96 3.10 12.34
N ARG A 252 6.94 2.82 11.03
CA ARG A 252 8.06 2.21 10.29
C ARG A 252 8.96 3.23 9.59
N GLY A 253 8.76 4.53 9.83
CA GLY A 253 9.47 5.60 9.11
C GLY A 253 9.04 5.76 7.65
N GLY A 254 7.95 5.11 7.24
CA GLY A 254 7.33 5.31 5.94
C GLY A 254 6.45 6.55 5.93
N ALA A 255 6.38 7.23 4.79
CA ALA A 255 5.25 8.09 4.46
C ALA A 255 4.06 7.20 4.07
#